data_AF-R7A6U3-F1
#
_entry.id   AF-R7A6U3-F1
#
_cell.length_a   1.000
_cell.length_b   1.000
_cell.length_c   1.000
_cell.angle_alpha   90.00
_cell.angle_beta   90.00
_cell.angle_gamma   90.00
#
_symmetry.space_group_name_H-M   'P 1'
#
loop_
_entity.id
_entity.type
_entity.pdbx_description
1 polymer ?
#
loop_
_entity_poly.entity_id
_entity_poly.type
_entity_poly.pdbx_seq_one_letter_code
_entity_poly.pdbx_strand_id
1 'polypeptide(L)'
;MKTWMMLANAAPLFMSEMNGNEKIPFTGIIAVTLTGFAVVFLGLIILIAFVSLLGKFFESRSNKSKPDAPSAPKQEQKPAPKPAPKSPAADLNEEQAVVAAICAAISAMGEAEGTTYAVKSIRPKQAPVRGARPAWYMAGLRDNTTPF
;
A
#
# COMPACT_ATOMS: atom_id res chain seq x y z
N MET A 1 -13.34 -5.52 55.20
CA MET A 1 -14.54 -5.16 54.41
C MET A 1 -14.84 -3.65 54.38
N LYS A 2 -14.20 -2.78 55.18
CA LYS A 2 -14.48 -1.32 55.20
C LYS A 2 -13.64 -0.46 54.23
N THR A 3 -12.57 -1.00 53.65
CA THR A 3 -11.73 -0.30 52.66
C THR A 3 -12.32 -0.35 51.24
N TRP A 4 -13.09 -1.40 50.93
CA TRP A 4 -13.75 -1.56 49.63
C TRP A 4 -14.97 -0.64 49.43
N MET A 5 -15.58 -0.18 50.53
CA MET A 5 -16.70 0.78 50.46
C MET A 5 -16.25 2.22 50.19
N MET A 6 -15.01 2.59 50.55
CA MET A 6 -14.47 3.92 50.22
C MET A 6 -14.08 4.04 48.75
N LEU A 7 -13.67 2.93 48.11
CA LEU A 7 -13.38 2.90 46.67
C LEU A 7 -14.65 3.02 45.82
N ALA A 8 -15.80 2.55 46.31
CA ALA A 8 -17.09 2.67 45.63
C ALA A 8 -17.69 4.09 45.71
N ASN A 9 -17.33 4.89 46.72
CA ASN A 9 -17.84 6.26 46.90
C ASN A 9 -16.95 7.35 46.26
N ALA A 10 -15.81 6.98 45.67
CA ALA A 10 -14.97 7.89 44.88
C ALA A 10 -15.32 7.90 43.39
N ALA A 11 -16.08 6.90 42.90
CA ALA A 11 -16.61 6.86 41.55
C ALA A 11 -17.45 8.10 41.14
N PRO A 12 -18.33 8.67 42.00
CA PRO A 12 -19.08 9.88 41.64
C PRO A 12 -18.21 11.15 41.56
N LEU A 13 -17.00 11.17 42.14
CA LEU A 13 -16.09 12.32 42.04
C LEU A 13 -15.38 12.35 40.68
N PHE A 14 -15.02 11.20 40.11
CA PHE A 14 -14.43 11.13 38.77
C PHE A 14 -15.48 11.27 37.65
N MET A 15 -16.73 10.87 37.92
CA MET A 15 -17.85 10.99 36.97
C MET A 15 -18.47 12.40 36.94
N SER A 16 -18.38 13.20 38.01
CA SER A 16 -18.82 14.61 37.99
C SER A 16 -17.90 15.52 37.18
N GLU A 17 -16.62 15.18 37.02
CA GLU A 17 -15.68 15.90 36.13
C GLU A 17 -15.95 15.59 34.63
N MET A 18 -16.66 14.51 34.31
CA MET A 18 -17.02 14.14 32.93
C MET A 18 -18.37 14.71 32.46
N ASN A 19 -19.04 15.51 33.29
CA ASN A 19 -20.29 16.19 32.93
C ASN A 19 -20.06 17.66 32.50
N GLY A 20 -18.92 17.92 31.88
CA GLY A 20 -18.60 19.18 31.22
C GLY A 20 -19.35 19.31 29.90
N ASN A 21 -20.54 19.90 29.95
CA ASN A 21 -21.29 20.43 28.80
C ASN A 21 -20.59 21.66 28.17
N GLU A 22 -19.27 21.68 28.12
CA GLU A 22 -18.52 22.60 27.27
C GLU A 22 -18.29 21.88 25.95
N LYS A 23 -18.95 22.39 24.90
CA LYS A 23 -18.73 22.00 23.51
C LYS A 23 -17.24 21.85 23.31
N ILE A 24 -16.75 20.61 23.16
CA ILE A 24 -15.32 20.34 22.91
C ILE A 24 -14.92 21.29 21.79
N PRO A 25 -14.08 22.31 22.07
CA PRO A 25 -13.80 23.30 21.06
C PRO A 25 -13.19 22.52 19.90
N PHE A 26 -13.77 22.61 18.70
CA PHE A 26 -13.26 21.94 17.52
C PHE A 26 -11.74 22.17 17.38
N THR A 27 -11.25 23.32 17.86
CA THR A 27 -9.83 23.66 18.06
C THR A 27 -9.02 22.62 18.84
N GLY A 28 -9.53 22.04 19.92
CA GLY A 28 -8.83 21.01 20.70
C GLY A 28 -8.66 19.70 19.94
N ILE A 29 -9.71 19.28 19.22
CA ILE A 29 -9.68 18.09 18.35
C ILE A 29 -8.71 18.30 17.18
N ILE A 30 -8.72 19.49 16.58
CA ILE A 30 -7.80 19.87 15.51
C ILE A 30 -6.36 19.91 16.02
N ALA A 31 -6.12 20.47 17.21
CA ALA A 31 -4.79 20.56 17.81
C ALA A 31 -4.21 19.18 18.14
N VAL A 32 -4.99 18.27 18.75
CA VAL A 32 -4.53 16.90 19.05
C VAL A 32 -4.28 16.10 17.77
N THR A 33 -5.12 16.27 16.75
CA THR A 33 -4.94 15.57 15.46
C THR A 33 -3.70 16.07 14.74
N LEU A 34 -3.48 17.39 14.70
CA LEU A 34 -2.26 17.99 14.12
C LEU A 34 -0.99 17.55 14.85
N THR A 35 -1.00 17.53 16.18
CA THR A 35 0.15 17.06 16.96
C THR A 35 0.38 15.57 16.80
N GLY A 36 -0.67 14.74 16.72
CA GLY A 36 -0.55 13.32 16.38
C GLY A 36 0.08 13.11 15.01
N PHE A 37 -0.36 13.86 13.99
CA PHE A 37 0.22 13.82 12.65
C PHE A 37 1.70 14.25 12.64
N ALA A 38 2.04 15.31 13.37
CA ALA A 38 3.41 15.79 13.50
C ALA A 38 4.33 14.75 14.17
N VAL A 39 3.86 14.09 15.23
CA VAL A 39 4.62 13.03 15.93
C VAL A 39 4.85 11.83 15.03
N VAL A 40 3.84 11.40 14.26
CA VAL A 40 3.98 10.27 13.32
C VAL A 40 5.00 10.59 12.23
N PHE A 41 4.95 11.78 11.64
CA PHE A 41 5.93 12.22 10.65
C PHE A 41 7.35 12.26 11.22
N LEU A 42 7.52 12.80 12.43
CA LEU A 42 8.81 12.87 13.09
C LEU A 42 9.38 11.47 13.37
N GLY A 43 8.55 10.54 13.84
CA GLY A 43 8.93 9.15 14.06
C GLY A 43 9.39 8.45 12.77
N LEU A 44 8.68 8.66 11.66
CA LEU A 44 9.04 8.09 10.37
C LEU A 44 10.38 8.63 9.86
N ILE A 45 10.60 9.94 9.97
CA ILE A 45 11.86 10.58 9.55
C ILE A 45 13.04 10.04 10.37
N ILE A 46 12.89 9.92 11.69
CA ILE A 46 13.94 9.39 12.56
C ILE A 46 14.25 7.92 12.22
N LEU A 47 13.22 7.11 11.96
CA LEU A 47 13.38 5.71 11.57
C LEU A 47 14.12 5.56 10.24
N ILE A 48 13.70 6.34 9.22
CA ILE A 48 14.32 6.34 7.89
C ILE A 48 15.78 6.82 7.97
N ALA A 49 16.06 7.85 8.77
CA ALA A 49 17.43 8.32 8.99
C ALA A 49 18.31 7.23 9.59
N PHE A 50 17.83 6.51 10.61
CA PHE A 50 18.57 5.39 11.21
C PHE A 50 18.84 4.26 10.22
N VAL A 51 17.81 3.82 9.49
CA VAL A 51 17.95 2.78 8.45
C VAL A 51 18.91 3.24 7.34
N SER A 52 18.85 4.51 6.94
CA SER A 52 19.74 5.09 5.94
C SER A 52 21.18 5.17 6.43
N LEU A 53 21.42 5.47 7.71
CA LEU A 53 22.77 5.41 8.28
C LEU A 53 23.31 3.98 8.22
N LEU A 54 22.52 2.97 8.63
CA LEU A 54 22.91 1.56 8.54
C LEU A 54 23.20 1.13 7.08
N GLY A 55 22.38 1.56 6.12
CA GLY A 55 22.61 1.34 4.69
C GLY A 55 23.88 2.04 4.18
N LYS A 56 24.12 3.30 4.55
CA LYS A 56 25.33 4.05 4.19
C LYS A 56 26.60 3.46 4.79
N PHE A 57 26.54 2.86 5.98
CA PHE A 57 27.68 2.15 6.58
C PHE A 57 28.04 0.87 5.81
N PHE A 58 27.06 0.13 5.26
CA PHE A 58 27.32 -1.02 4.37
C PHE A 58 27.84 -0.58 2.99
N GLU A 59 27.26 0.47 2.41
CA GLU A 59 27.68 1.04 1.12
C GLU A 59 29.12 1.59 1.18
N SER A 60 29.48 2.29 2.26
CA SER A 60 30.82 2.84 2.47
C SER A 60 31.90 1.75 2.63
N ARG A 61 31.53 0.56 3.13
CA ARG A 61 32.44 -0.59 3.25
C ARG A 61 32.53 -1.44 1.97
N SER A 62 31.54 -1.35 1.08
CA SER A 62 31.49 -1.99 -0.25
C SER A 62 32.30 -1.22 -1.31
N ASN A 63 32.48 0.09 -1.15
CA ASN A 63 33.18 0.95 -2.12
C ASN A 63 34.72 0.82 -2.15
N LYS A 64 35.31 -0.24 -1.57
CA LYS A 64 36.75 -0.50 -1.67
C LYS A 64 37.15 -1.63 -2.62
N SER A 65 36.22 -2.13 -3.42
CA SER A 65 36.53 -3.15 -4.43
C SER A 65 35.65 -3.02 -5.68
N LYS A 66 35.85 -1.96 -6.45
CA LYS A 66 35.56 -1.95 -7.88
C LYS A 66 36.69 -1.22 -8.62
N PRO A 67 37.65 -1.94 -9.22
CA PRO A 67 38.45 -1.41 -10.30
C PRO A 67 37.60 -1.34 -11.57
N ASP A 68 37.77 -0.28 -12.34
CA ASP A 68 37.14 -0.04 -13.63
C ASP A 68 37.34 -1.20 -14.63
N ALA A 69 36.23 -1.52 -15.34
CA ALA A 69 36.02 -2.10 -16.69
C ALA A 69 37.13 -2.93 -17.40
N PRO A 70 36.78 -3.97 -18.20
CA PRO A 70 36.34 -3.69 -19.59
C PRO A 70 35.35 -4.70 -20.25
N SER A 71 34.66 -4.19 -21.28
CA SER A 71 34.06 -4.81 -22.49
C SER A 71 33.58 -6.29 -22.49
N ALA A 72 32.31 -6.45 -22.89
CA ALA A 72 31.71 -7.68 -23.45
C ALA A 72 32.51 -8.20 -24.67
N PRO A 73 32.51 -9.51 -25.04
CA PRO A 73 31.28 -10.23 -25.48
C PRO A 73 31.22 -11.79 -25.30
N LYS A 74 30.03 -12.32 -25.64
CA LYS A 74 29.66 -13.70 -26.12
C LYS A 74 29.35 -14.86 -25.13
N GLN A 75 28.07 -15.23 -25.18
CA GLN A 75 27.47 -16.58 -25.35
C GLN A 75 28.12 -17.82 -24.71
N GLU A 76 27.38 -18.54 -23.85
CA GLU A 76 27.16 -20.01 -23.96
C GLU A 76 25.95 -20.48 -23.09
N GLN A 77 25.34 -21.60 -23.46
CA GLN A 77 24.00 -22.12 -23.08
C GLN A 77 23.90 -22.96 -21.76
N LYS A 78 22.79 -22.74 -21.00
CA LYS A 78 21.85 -23.73 -20.33
C LYS A 78 22.40 -24.65 -19.18
N PRO A 79 21.62 -25.19 -18.17
CA PRO A 79 20.16 -25.31 -17.97
C PRO A 79 19.55 -24.73 -16.66
N ALA A 80 18.22 -24.57 -16.71
CA ALA A 80 17.35 -24.01 -15.69
C ALA A 80 17.10 -24.92 -14.47
N PRO A 81 16.88 -24.35 -13.26
CA PRO A 81 16.07 -24.96 -12.22
C PRO A 81 14.63 -24.40 -12.23
N LYS A 82 13.68 -25.29 -11.92
CA LYS A 82 12.22 -25.08 -11.85
C LYS A 82 11.84 -23.81 -11.06
N PRO A 83 10.79 -23.06 -11.48
CA PRO A 83 10.26 -21.98 -10.68
C PRO A 83 9.55 -22.53 -9.45
N ALA A 84 10.02 -22.16 -8.25
CA ALA A 84 9.19 -22.13 -7.06
C ALA A 84 8.03 -21.14 -7.29
N PRO A 85 6.84 -21.36 -6.70
CA PRO A 85 5.69 -20.48 -6.90
C PRO A 85 6.04 -19.06 -6.45
N LYS A 86 6.27 -18.18 -7.44
CA LYS A 86 6.46 -16.76 -7.20
C LYS A 86 5.16 -16.23 -6.61
N SER A 87 5.25 -15.66 -5.42
CA SER A 87 4.21 -14.77 -4.92
C SER A 87 4.01 -13.66 -5.97
N PRO A 88 2.79 -13.47 -6.50
CA PRO A 88 2.53 -12.52 -7.59
C PRO A 88 2.84 -11.07 -7.20
N ALA A 89 3.06 -10.79 -5.92
CA ALA A 89 3.23 -9.45 -5.38
C ALA A 89 4.65 -8.87 -5.56
N ALA A 90 5.67 -9.68 -5.86
CA ALA A 90 7.07 -9.22 -5.82
C ALA A 90 7.54 -8.51 -7.10
N ASP A 91 6.82 -8.66 -8.22
CA ASP A 91 7.19 -8.12 -9.54
C ASP A 91 6.13 -7.12 -10.08
N LEU A 92 5.31 -6.51 -9.20
CA LEU A 92 4.28 -5.55 -9.61
C LEU A 92 4.85 -4.12 -9.69
N ASN A 93 4.73 -3.50 -10.86
CA ASN A 93 4.93 -2.06 -11.01
C ASN A 93 3.96 -1.30 -10.08
N GLU A 94 4.28 -0.06 -9.66
CA GLU A 94 3.44 0.74 -8.75
C GLU A 94 1.99 0.84 -9.24
N GLU A 95 1.79 1.02 -10.55
CA GLU A 95 0.46 1.04 -11.16
C GLU A 95 -0.29 -0.29 -10.98
N GLN A 96 0.42 -1.42 -11.12
CA GLN A 96 -0.16 -2.74 -10.94
C GLN A 96 -0.46 -3.05 -9.47
N ALA A 97 0.35 -2.54 -8.54
CA ALA A 97 0.08 -2.64 -7.10
C ALA A 97 -1.17 -1.87 -6.70
N VAL A 98 -1.37 -0.66 -7.25
CA VAL A 98 -2.60 0.13 -7.05
C VAL A 98 -3.81 -0.60 -7.64
N VAL A 99 -3.70 -1.16 -8.84
CA VAL A 99 -4.77 -1.96 -9.45
C VAL A 99 -5.10 -3.18 -8.59
N ALA A 100 -4.10 -3.91 -8.08
CA ALA A 100 -4.31 -5.07 -7.23
C ALA A 100 -5.00 -4.70 -5.90
N ALA A 101 -4.61 -3.60 -5.26
CA ALA A 101 -5.25 -3.10 -4.04
C ALA A 101 -6.72 -2.72 -4.28
N ILE A 102 -7.02 -2.05 -5.40
CA ILE A 102 -8.40 -1.70 -5.78
C ILE A 102 -9.21 -2.98 -6.05
N CYS A 103 -8.65 -3.96 -6.77
CA CYS A 103 -9.30 -5.25 -7.01
C CYS A 103 -9.61 -5.98 -5.70
N ALA A 104 -8.65 -6.04 -4.77
CA ALA A 104 -8.86 -6.65 -3.46
C ALA A 104 -9.97 -5.96 -2.65
N ALA A 105 -10.00 -4.62 -2.67
CA ALA A 105 -11.04 -3.85 -2.00
C ALA A 105 -12.44 -4.11 -2.61
N ILE A 106 -12.56 -4.13 -3.94
CA ILE A 106 -13.84 -4.40 -4.61
C ILE A 106 -14.33 -5.83 -4.32
N SER A 107 -13.43 -6.83 -4.31
CA SER A 107 -13.79 -8.20 -3.93
C SER A 107 -14.26 -8.26 -2.48
N ALA A 108 -13.56 -7.61 -1.54
CA ALA A 108 -13.96 -7.56 -0.14
C ALA A 108 -15.32 -6.87 0.06
N MET A 109 -15.59 -5.79 -0.68
CA MET A 109 -16.90 -5.13 -0.66
C MET A 109 -18.00 -6.01 -1.28
N GLY A 110 -17.70 -6.71 -2.37
CA GLY A 110 -18.64 -7.63 -3.01
C GLY A 110 -18.99 -8.84 -2.14
N GLU A 111 -18.03 -9.34 -1.36
CA GLU A 111 -18.26 -10.38 -0.35
C GLU A 111 -19.09 -9.87 0.82
N ALA A 112 -18.87 -8.62 1.26
CA ALA A 112 -19.62 -8.01 2.36
C ALA A 112 -21.09 -7.72 1.99
N GLU A 113 -21.35 -7.24 0.78
CA GLU A 113 -22.71 -6.92 0.31
C GLU A 113 -23.42 -8.13 -0.32
N GLY A 114 -22.71 -9.23 -0.57
CA GLY A 114 -23.26 -10.44 -1.21
C GLY A 114 -23.71 -10.23 -2.67
N THR A 115 -23.36 -9.10 -3.27
CA THR A 115 -23.72 -8.74 -4.65
C THR A 115 -22.50 -8.74 -5.56
N THR A 116 -22.59 -9.42 -6.69
CA THR A 116 -21.55 -9.43 -7.72
C THR A 116 -21.64 -8.17 -8.58
N TYR A 117 -20.59 -7.34 -8.54
CA TYR A 117 -20.51 -6.15 -9.37
C TYR A 117 -20.18 -6.52 -10.83
N ALA A 118 -20.98 -6.01 -11.77
CA ALA A 118 -20.74 -6.17 -13.20
C ALA A 118 -20.13 -4.90 -13.80
N VAL A 119 -19.07 -5.06 -14.61
CA VAL A 119 -18.44 -3.95 -15.32
C VAL A 119 -19.28 -3.58 -16.54
N LYS A 120 -19.86 -2.37 -16.54
CA LYS A 120 -20.69 -1.88 -17.66
C LYS A 120 -19.87 -1.48 -18.89
N SER A 121 -18.78 -0.75 -18.68
CA SER A 121 -17.91 -0.26 -19.75
C SER A 121 -16.56 0.16 -19.19
N ILE A 122 -15.50 -0.05 -19.97
CA ILE A 122 -14.14 0.41 -19.64
C ILE A 122 -13.73 1.42 -20.71
N ARG A 123 -13.36 2.63 -20.28
CA ARG A 123 -12.86 3.68 -21.17
C ARG A 123 -11.37 3.90 -20.88
N PRO A 124 -10.49 3.84 -21.88
CA PRO A 124 -9.08 4.11 -21.66
C PRO A 124 -8.87 5.59 -21.30
N LYS A 125 -7.97 5.85 -20.35
CA LYS A 125 -7.63 7.22 -19.88
C LYS A 125 -6.99 8.07 -20.98
N GLN A 126 -6.24 7.44 -21.88
CA GLN A 126 -5.65 8.07 -23.05
C GLN A 126 -6.39 7.58 -24.29
N ALA A 127 -6.78 8.50 -25.16
CA ALA A 127 -7.27 8.11 -26.47
C ALA A 127 -6.17 7.29 -27.17
N PRO A 128 -6.48 6.10 -27.71
CA PRO A 128 -5.50 5.37 -28.49
C PRO A 128 -4.97 6.28 -29.60
N VAL A 129 -3.65 6.22 -29.82
CA VAL A 129 -3.00 6.89 -30.96
C VAL A 129 -3.87 6.62 -32.18
N ARG A 130 -4.34 7.69 -32.83
CA ARG A 130 -5.41 7.69 -33.84
C ARG A 130 -5.36 6.43 -34.73
N GLY A 131 -6.28 5.49 -34.48
CA GLY A 131 -6.44 4.26 -35.26
C GLY A 131 -5.83 2.96 -34.68
N ALA A 132 -5.03 3.03 -33.62
CA ALA A 132 -4.43 1.85 -33.00
C ALA A 132 -5.42 1.18 -32.01
N ARG A 133 -6.11 0.13 -32.48
CA ARG A 133 -6.85 -0.78 -31.59
C ARG A 133 -5.85 -1.70 -30.87
N PRO A 134 -5.93 -1.88 -29.54
CA PRO A 134 -4.99 -2.75 -28.83
C PRO A 134 -5.09 -4.18 -29.36
N ALA A 135 -3.97 -4.90 -29.39
CA ALA A 135 -3.89 -6.25 -29.95
C ALA A 135 -4.94 -7.21 -29.34
N TRP A 136 -5.26 -7.02 -28.06
CA TRP A 136 -6.24 -7.82 -27.33
C TRP A 136 -7.68 -7.55 -27.78
N TYR A 137 -8.00 -6.30 -28.10
CA TYR A 137 -9.32 -5.95 -28.66
C TYR A 137 -9.52 -6.62 -30.02
N MET A 138 -8.48 -6.64 -30.86
CA MET A 138 -8.54 -7.29 -32.17
C MET A 138 -8.57 -8.82 -32.08
N ALA A 139 -7.89 -9.42 -31.10
CA ALA A 139 -7.92 -10.85 -30.86
C ALA A 139 -9.33 -11.33 -30.51
N GLY A 140 -9.98 -10.70 -29.52
CA GLY A 140 -11.36 -11.04 -29.17
C GLY A 140 -12.34 -10.81 -30.32
N LEU A 141 -12.15 -9.77 -31.14
CA LEU A 141 -13.00 -9.56 -32.32
C LEU A 141 -12.83 -10.69 -33.33
N ARG A 142 -11.60 -11.14 -33.60
CA ARG A 142 -11.36 -12.29 -34.49
C ARG A 142 -12.00 -13.55 -33.96
N ASP A 143 -11.78 -13.90 -32.69
CA ASP A 143 -12.30 -15.14 -32.10
C ASP A 143 -13.85 -15.18 -32.09
N ASN A 144 -14.51 -14.03 -31.98
CA ASN A 144 -15.98 -13.94 -32.03
C ASN A 144 -16.56 -13.79 -33.45
N THR A 145 -15.74 -13.50 -34.46
CA THR A 145 -16.22 -13.25 -35.84
C THR A 145 -15.68 -14.23 -36.86
N THR A 146 -14.80 -15.15 -36.47
CA THR A 146 -14.44 -16.28 -37.31
C THR A 146 -15.63 -17.22 -37.45
N PRO A 147 -16.01 -17.60 -38.69
CA PRO A 147 -17.09 -18.56 -38.91
C PRO A 147 -16.70 -19.93 -38.35
N PHE A 148 -17.71 -20.65 -37.86
CA PHE A 148 -17.59 -22.03 -37.37
C PHE A 148 -17.53 -23.04 -38.53
#